data_AF-A0A7D9KMU1-F1
#
_entry.id   AF-A0A7D9KMU1-F1
#
_cell.length_a   1.000
_cell.length_b   1.000
_cell.length_c   1.000
_cell.angle_alpha   90.00
_cell.angle_beta   90.00
_cell.angle_gamma   90.00
#
_symmetry.space_group_name_H-M   'P 1'
#
loop_
_entity.id
_entity.type
_entity.pdbx_description
1 polymer ?
#
loop_
_entity_poly.entity_id
_entity_poly.type
_entity_poly.pdbx_seq_one_letter_code
_entity_poly.pdbx_strand_id
1 'polypeptide(L)'
;HTFGLKSSPFTCIECTKAAARRHIDVYPAAAKAMLESTIVDDVLTSVDSEDAAMEVIDQLKKIYETIGMQIRKFASNSKSIMDSLDPDQKAPNIELTDKSMLDSPMPVIRVLGLIYLAERDVFTFRFSYDKDKENYTKAQMLSIIASLFDPLSFLAPFTIKSRILFQKIWSFD
;
A
#
# COMPACT_ATOMS: atom_id res chain seq x y z
N HIS A 1 -8.50 -19.43 10.31
CA HIS A 1 -9.31 -18.19 10.31
C HIS A 1 -9.91 -18.02 8.92
N THR A 2 -11.20 -17.71 8.78
CA THR A 2 -11.85 -17.59 7.45
C THR A 2 -11.83 -16.14 6.93
N PHE A 3 -11.90 -15.96 5.61
CA PHE A 3 -12.02 -14.65 4.97
C PHE A 3 -13.42 -14.05 5.21
N GLY A 4 -13.52 -12.72 5.34
CA GLY A 4 -14.79 -11.99 5.48
C GLY A 4 -15.34 -11.88 6.90
N LEU A 5 -14.67 -12.41 7.92
CA LEU A 5 -15.04 -12.16 9.31
C LEU A 5 -14.60 -10.75 9.74
N LYS A 6 -15.44 -10.09 10.54
CA LYS A 6 -15.13 -8.76 11.10
C LYS A 6 -13.84 -8.75 11.94
N SER A 7 -13.47 -9.90 12.52
CA SER A 7 -12.24 -10.09 13.31
C SER A 7 -11.00 -10.42 12.46
N SER A 8 -11.13 -10.67 11.16
CA SER A 8 -10.01 -11.07 10.30
C SER A 8 -8.85 -10.07 10.32
N PRO A 9 -9.08 -8.75 10.17
CA PRO A 9 -7.99 -7.78 10.15
C PRO A 9 -7.23 -7.76 11.48
N PHE A 10 -7.97 -7.70 12.60
CA PHE A 10 -7.37 -7.72 13.93
C PHE A 10 -6.55 -8.99 14.18
N THR A 11 -7.11 -10.16 13.83
CA THR A 11 -6.42 -11.43 14.06
C THR A 11 -5.15 -11.55 13.22
N CYS A 12 -5.18 -11.07 11.97
CA CYS A 12 -4.00 -11.04 11.12
C CYS A 12 -2.91 -10.15 11.72
N ILE A 13 -3.25 -8.91 12.07
CA ILE A 13 -2.32 -7.94 12.66
C ILE A 13 -1.72 -8.47 13.96
N GLU A 14 -2.54 -8.98 14.89
CA GLU A 14 -2.02 -9.48 16.17
C GLU A 14 -1.22 -10.77 16.03
N CYS A 15 -1.54 -11.64 15.06
CA CYS A 15 -0.70 -12.80 14.76
C CYS A 15 0.70 -12.36 14.33
N THR A 16 0.78 -11.44 13.39
CA THR A 16 2.02 -10.85 12.88
C THR A 16 2.80 -10.13 14.00
N LYS A 17 2.13 -9.29 14.80
CA LYS A 17 2.78 -8.59 15.93
C LYS A 17 3.23 -9.53 17.04
N ALA A 18 2.46 -10.57 17.36
CA ALA A 18 2.87 -11.57 18.33
C ALA A 18 4.09 -12.36 17.85
N ALA A 19 4.17 -12.68 16.55
CA ALA A 19 5.36 -13.29 15.96
C ALA A 19 6.59 -12.39 16.09
N ALA A 20 6.45 -11.10 15.77
CA ALA A 20 7.51 -10.11 15.93
C ALA A 20 8.00 -10.01 17.38
N ARG A 21 7.10 -9.93 18.37
CA ARG A 21 7.46 -9.88 19.81
C ARG A 21 8.24 -11.11 20.26
N ARG A 22 7.89 -12.30 19.77
CA ARG A 22 8.57 -13.56 20.14
C ARG A 22 9.99 -13.66 19.56
N HIS A 23 10.27 -12.96 18.48
CA HIS A 23 11.53 -13.07 17.75
C HIS A 23 12.35 -11.79 17.77
N ILE A 24 11.99 -10.80 18.58
CA ILE A 24 12.67 -9.49 18.60
C ILE A 24 14.16 -9.59 18.93
N ASP A 25 14.55 -10.53 19.80
CA ASP A 25 15.95 -10.73 20.19
C ASP A 25 16.79 -11.38 19.09
N VAL A 26 16.15 -12.10 18.15
CA VAL A 26 16.83 -12.85 17.07
C VAL A 26 16.76 -12.09 15.74
N TYR A 27 15.64 -11.40 15.49
CA TYR A 27 15.31 -10.71 14.24
C TYR A 27 14.82 -9.27 14.52
N PRO A 28 15.68 -8.41 15.12
CA PRO A 28 15.26 -7.10 15.61
C PRO A 28 14.81 -6.15 14.49
N ALA A 29 15.42 -6.22 13.31
CA ALA A 29 15.11 -5.30 12.20
C ALA A 29 13.70 -5.57 11.64
N ALA A 30 13.37 -6.83 11.38
CA ALA A 30 12.03 -7.21 10.95
C ALA A 30 10.99 -7.04 12.07
N ALA A 31 11.33 -7.37 13.31
CA ALA A 31 10.41 -7.20 14.43
C ALA A 31 9.99 -5.73 14.60
N LYS A 32 10.94 -4.80 14.49
CA LYS A 32 10.65 -3.36 14.49
C LYS A 32 9.69 -2.98 13.35
N ALA A 33 10.01 -3.36 12.10
CA ALA A 33 9.16 -3.07 10.94
C ALA A 33 7.74 -3.64 11.10
N MET A 34 7.60 -4.87 11.62
CA MET A 34 6.29 -5.49 11.83
C MET A 34 5.48 -4.80 12.93
N LEU A 35 6.13 -4.32 14.00
CA LEU A 35 5.45 -3.70 15.13
C LEU A 35 5.02 -2.25 14.85
N GLU A 36 5.89 -1.49 14.19
CA GLU A 36 5.75 -0.04 13.98
C GLU A 36 5.15 0.30 12.61
N SER A 37 5.37 -0.54 11.61
CA SER A 37 5.17 -0.19 10.20
C SER A 37 4.23 -1.15 9.45
N THR A 38 3.42 -1.94 10.17
CA THR A 38 2.38 -2.79 9.55
C THR A 38 1.03 -2.08 9.53
N ILE A 39 0.43 -1.97 8.35
CA ILE A 39 -0.94 -1.50 8.14
C ILE A 39 -1.74 -2.66 7.54
N VAL A 40 -2.58 -3.28 8.38
CA VAL A 40 -3.38 -4.46 8.03
C VAL A 40 -2.50 -5.61 7.56
N ASP A 41 -2.35 -5.78 6.25
CA ASP A 41 -1.58 -6.83 5.59
C ASP A 41 -0.28 -6.32 4.93
N ASP A 42 -0.09 -5.00 4.83
CA ASP A 42 1.09 -4.38 4.24
C ASP A 42 2.13 -3.99 5.31
N VAL A 43 3.39 -4.35 5.10
CA VAL A 43 4.54 -3.85 5.88
C VAL A 43 5.23 -2.75 5.08
N LEU A 44 5.21 -1.52 5.58
CA LEU A 44 5.70 -0.33 4.88
C LEU A 44 6.81 0.34 5.66
N THR A 45 8.04 -0.12 5.45
CA THR A 45 9.21 0.36 6.18
C THR A 45 10.22 1.04 5.26
N SER A 46 11.03 1.93 5.84
CA SER A 46 12.15 2.59 5.20
C SER A 46 13.39 2.47 6.08
N VAL A 47 14.56 2.39 5.45
CA VAL A 47 15.87 2.23 6.08
C VAL A 47 16.92 2.98 5.27
N ASP A 48 18.03 3.33 5.91
CA ASP A 48 19.03 4.24 5.35
C ASP A 48 20.02 3.59 4.36
N SER A 49 19.99 2.25 4.19
CA SER A 49 20.91 1.54 3.29
C SER A 49 20.30 0.28 2.66
N GLU A 50 20.86 -0.13 1.52
CA GLU A 50 20.48 -1.38 0.85
C GLU A 50 20.79 -2.61 1.72
N ASP A 51 21.93 -2.62 2.42
CA ASP A 51 22.28 -3.72 3.32
C ASP A 51 21.25 -3.88 4.44
N ALA A 52 20.81 -2.76 5.05
CA ALA A 52 19.76 -2.78 6.06
C ALA A 52 18.42 -3.23 5.47
N ALA A 53 18.12 -2.87 4.22
CA ALA A 53 16.90 -3.32 3.54
C ALA A 53 16.91 -4.83 3.29
N MET A 54 18.05 -5.38 2.85
CA MET A 54 18.22 -6.82 2.68
C MET A 54 18.10 -7.57 4.01
N GLU A 55 18.69 -7.04 5.09
CA GLU A 55 18.55 -7.60 6.43
C GLU A 55 17.07 -7.65 6.85
N VAL A 56 16.33 -6.56 6.66
CA VAL A 56 14.89 -6.52 6.97
C VAL A 56 14.12 -7.55 6.13
N ILE A 57 14.38 -7.64 4.82
CA ILE A 57 13.69 -8.60 3.92
C ILE A 57 13.94 -10.04 4.37
N ASP A 58 15.19 -10.41 4.63
CA ASP A 58 15.56 -11.77 5.06
C ASP A 58 14.93 -12.12 6.41
N GLN A 59 15.03 -11.21 7.39
CA GLN A 59 14.42 -11.41 8.70
C GLN A 59 12.89 -11.48 8.62
N LEU A 60 12.24 -10.67 7.77
CA LEU A 60 10.79 -10.74 7.55
C LEU A 60 10.39 -12.12 7.03
N LYS A 61 11.09 -12.63 6.00
CA LYS A 61 10.84 -13.98 5.47
C LYS A 61 10.89 -15.04 6.57
N LYS A 62 11.93 -14.98 7.42
CA LYS A 62 12.11 -15.90 8.55
C LYS A 62 10.99 -15.80 9.58
N ILE A 63 10.59 -14.60 10.02
CA ILE A 63 9.51 -14.45 11.01
C ILE A 63 8.18 -14.94 10.43
N TYR A 64 7.82 -14.55 9.20
CA TYR A 64 6.56 -14.97 8.58
C TYR A 64 6.47 -16.50 8.41
N GLU A 65 7.59 -17.16 8.09
CA GLU A 65 7.65 -18.62 8.00
C GLU A 65 7.28 -19.31 9.32
N THR A 66 7.69 -18.75 10.47
CA THR A 66 7.37 -19.31 11.81
C THR A 66 5.87 -19.35 12.12
N ILE A 67 5.07 -18.51 11.45
CA ILE A 67 3.61 -18.46 11.59
C ILE A 67 2.89 -19.09 10.39
N GLY A 68 3.61 -19.84 9.55
CA GLY A 68 3.04 -20.54 8.39
C GLY A 68 2.57 -19.59 7.28
N MET A 69 3.14 -18.39 7.21
CA MET A 69 2.85 -17.38 6.21
C MET A 69 4.08 -17.13 5.34
N GLN A 70 3.87 -16.67 4.11
CA GLN A 70 4.95 -16.26 3.23
C GLN A 70 4.72 -14.82 2.82
N ILE A 71 5.62 -13.93 3.22
CA ILE A 71 5.63 -12.55 2.74
C ILE A 71 6.07 -12.54 1.27
N ARG A 72 5.35 -11.76 0.44
CA ARG A 72 5.55 -11.68 -1.01
C ARG A 72 5.23 -10.25 -1.46
N LYS A 73 5.38 -9.99 -2.77
CA LYS A 73 5.10 -8.69 -3.40
C LYS A 73 5.97 -7.57 -2.84
N PHE A 74 7.26 -7.83 -2.71
CA PHE A 74 8.24 -6.82 -2.34
C PHE A 74 8.36 -5.76 -3.43
N ALA A 75 8.50 -4.51 -3.01
CA ALA A 75 8.81 -3.36 -3.85
C ALA A 75 9.75 -2.42 -3.10
N SER A 76 10.72 -1.86 -3.81
CA SER A 76 11.72 -0.94 -3.28
C SER A 76 12.08 0.10 -4.34
N ASN A 77 12.47 1.30 -3.91
CA ASN A 77 13.07 2.33 -4.78
C ASN A 77 14.54 2.03 -5.11
N SER A 78 15.17 1.03 -4.48
CA SER A 78 16.51 0.56 -4.87
C SER A 78 16.42 -0.53 -5.93
N LYS A 79 17.06 -0.27 -7.08
CA LYS A 79 17.21 -1.26 -8.15
C LYS A 79 18.03 -2.48 -7.71
N SER A 80 19.09 -2.27 -6.92
CA SER A 80 19.94 -3.33 -6.38
C SER A 80 19.12 -4.34 -5.55
N ILE A 81 18.25 -3.81 -4.68
CA ILE A 81 17.31 -4.63 -3.91
C ILE A 81 16.36 -5.37 -4.84
N MET A 82 15.76 -4.66 -5.80
CA MET A 82 14.83 -5.29 -6.74
C MET A 82 15.49 -6.38 -7.58
N ASP A 83 16.74 -6.22 -7.99
CA ASP A 83 17.49 -7.20 -8.77
C ASP A 83 17.91 -8.43 -7.95
N SER A 84 18.09 -8.28 -6.63
CA SER A 84 18.41 -9.39 -5.71
C SER A 84 17.23 -10.35 -5.42
N LEU A 85 16.00 -9.93 -5.72
CA LEU A 85 14.79 -10.68 -5.44
C LEU A 85 14.40 -11.60 -6.61
N ASP A 86 13.87 -12.78 -6.29
CA ASP A 86 13.30 -13.68 -7.30
C ASP A 86 12.04 -13.05 -7.94
N PRO A 87 11.74 -13.32 -9.23
CA PRO A 87 10.58 -12.72 -9.92
C PRO A 87 9.23 -12.96 -9.22
N ASP A 88 9.03 -14.08 -8.56
CA ASP A 88 7.80 -14.44 -7.83
C ASP A 88 7.66 -13.72 -6.47
N GLN A 89 8.75 -13.15 -5.97
CA GLN A 89 8.77 -12.35 -4.75
C GLN A 89 8.45 -10.88 -5.00
N LYS A 90 8.65 -10.38 -6.23
CA LYS A 90 8.42 -8.98 -6.60
C LYS A 90 6.92 -8.68 -6.72
N ALA A 91 6.54 -7.46 -6.36
CA ALA A 91 5.19 -6.98 -6.60
C ALA A 91 4.93 -6.88 -8.11
N PRO A 92 3.77 -7.38 -8.60
CA PRO A 92 3.40 -7.14 -9.99
C PRO A 92 3.16 -5.66 -10.22
N ASN A 93 3.66 -5.13 -11.33
CA ASN A 93 3.33 -3.78 -11.75
C ASN A 93 1.82 -3.65 -11.97
N ILE A 94 1.26 -2.51 -11.60
CA ILE A 94 -0.14 -2.22 -11.90
C ILE A 94 -0.31 -1.98 -13.40
N GLU A 95 -1.39 -2.51 -13.98
CA GLU A 95 -1.79 -2.16 -15.33
C GLU A 95 -2.31 -0.71 -15.34
N LEU A 96 -1.46 0.21 -15.79
CA LEU A 96 -1.86 1.58 -16.07
C LEU A 96 -2.25 1.71 -17.54
N THR A 97 -3.39 2.35 -17.80
CA THR A 97 -3.82 2.73 -19.16
C THR A 97 -2.87 3.73 -19.83
N ASP A 98 -2.09 4.46 -19.02
CA ASP A 98 -1.05 5.37 -19.49
C ASP A 98 0.31 4.69 -19.32
N LYS A 99 0.87 4.20 -20.43
CA LYS A 99 2.14 3.47 -20.44
C LYS A 99 3.35 4.37 -20.19
N SER A 100 3.21 5.70 -20.25
CA SER A 100 4.32 6.63 -19.98
C SER A 100 4.87 6.52 -18.55
N MET A 101 4.08 5.96 -17.61
CA MET A 101 4.52 5.65 -16.25
C MET A 101 5.11 4.24 -16.10
N LEU A 102 5.07 3.42 -17.14
CA LEU A 102 5.53 2.03 -17.17
C LEU A 102 6.85 1.85 -17.94
N ASP A 103 7.46 2.93 -18.43
CA ASP A 103 8.71 2.88 -19.20
C ASP A 103 9.97 2.62 -18.34
N SER A 104 9.81 2.47 -17.02
CA SER A 104 10.90 2.14 -16.09
C SER A 104 10.84 0.65 -15.67
N PRO A 105 11.99 -0.01 -15.46
CA PRO A 105 12.06 -1.35 -14.88
C PRO A 105 11.69 -1.39 -13.38
N MET A 106 11.53 -0.23 -12.73
CA MET A 106 11.24 -0.14 -11.31
C MET A 106 9.74 -0.34 -11.01
N PRO A 107 9.39 -0.81 -9.80
CA PRO A 107 8.01 -1.08 -9.44
C PRO A 107 7.08 0.13 -9.54
N VAL A 108 5.89 -0.10 -10.09
CA VAL A 108 4.73 0.78 -10.00
C VAL A 108 3.62 -0.04 -9.36
N ILE A 109 3.29 0.26 -8.10
CA ILE A 109 2.40 -0.59 -7.29
C ILE A 109 1.30 0.22 -6.62
N ARG A 110 0.20 -0.45 -6.24
CA ARG A 110 -0.80 0.14 -5.34
C ARG A 110 -0.43 -0.12 -3.90
N VAL A 111 -0.40 0.94 -3.10
CA VAL A 111 -0.12 0.90 -1.65
C VAL A 111 -1.16 1.76 -0.96
N LEU A 112 -1.97 1.17 -0.08
CA LEU A 112 -2.97 1.89 0.72
C LEU A 112 -3.93 2.80 -0.08
N GLY A 113 -4.32 2.39 -1.29
CA GLY A 113 -5.20 3.18 -2.17
C GLY A 113 -4.49 4.23 -3.04
N LEU A 114 -3.19 4.44 -2.83
CA LEU A 114 -2.33 5.28 -3.64
C LEU A 114 -1.52 4.46 -4.65
N ILE A 115 -0.88 5.14 -5.58
CA ILE A 115 0.07 4.56 -6.53
C ILE A 115 1.47 4.96 -6.06
N TYR A 116 2.33 3.99 -5.80
CA TYR A 116 3.74 4.23 -5.50
C TYR A 116 4.58 4.05 -6.76
N LEU A 117 5.34 5.09 -7.11
CA LEU A 117 6.29 5.08 -8.23
C LEU A 117 7.70 4.92 -7.66
N ALA A 118 8.19 3.68 -7.61
CA ALA A 118 9.45 3.37 -6.91
C ALA A 118 10.67 4.07 -7.53
N GLU A 119 10.73 4.22 -8.85
CA GLU A 119 11.79 4.96 -9.55
C GLU A 119 12.00 6.37 -9.01
N ARG A 120 10.89 7.05 -8.69
CA ARG A 120 10.88 8.46 -8.30
C ARG A 120 10.76 8.65 -6.78
N ASP A 121 10.53 7.55 -6.06
CA ASP A 121 10.20 7.56 -4.63
C ASP A 121 9.05 8.53 -4.28
N VAL A 122 7.95 8.43 -5.03
CA VAL A 122 6.77 9.27 -4.80
C VAL A 122 5.48 8.47 -4.78
N PHE A 123 4.57 8.88 -3.90
CA PHE A 123 3.18 8.52 -3.99
C PHE A 123 2.43 9.47 -4.93
N THR A 124 1.63 8.88 -5.80
CA THR A 124 0.71 9.58 -6.69
C THR A 124 -0.68 8.96 -6.60
N PHE A 125 -1.65 9.58 -7.22
CA PHE A 125 -3.02 9.10 -7.24
C PHE A 125 -3.65 9.37 -8.60
N ARG A 126 -4.66 8.58 -8.92
CA ARG A 126 -5.44 8.76 -10.14
C ARG A 126 -6.90 8.54 -9.81
N PHE A 127 -7.73 9.42 -10.35
CA PHE A 127 -9.16 9.23 -10.40
C PHE A 127 -9.60 9.38 -11.85
N SER A 128 -10.67 8.67 -12.21
CA SER A 128 -11.22 8.69 -13.56
C SER A 128 -12.64 9.22 -13.50
N TYR A 129 -12.95 10.16 -14.38
CA TYR A 129 -14.29 10.66 -14.60
C TYR A 129 -14.42 11.01 -16.08
N ASP A 130 -15.65 10.99 -16.57
CA ASP A 130 -15.98 11.33 -17.94
C ASP A 130 -16.00 12.87 -18.09
N LYS A 131 -14.94 13.43 -18.65
CA LYS A 131 -14.79 14.89 -18.80
C LYS A 131 -15.84 15.50 -19.73
N ASP A 132 -16.35 14.70 -20.66
CA ASP A 132 -17.31 15.14 -21.68
C ASP A 132 -18.76 14.96 -21.19
N LYS A 133 -18.96 14.33 -20.02
CA LYS A 133 -20.26 14.21 -19.38
C LYS A 133 -20.69 15.55 -18.77
N GLU A 134 -21.75 16.13 -19.32
CA GLU A 134 -22.33 17.39 -18.82
C GLU A 134 -23.05 17.22 -17.46
N ASN A 135 -23.73 16.09 -17.25
CA ASN A 135 -24.60 15.89 -16.09
C ASN A 135 -24.22 14.66 -15.28
N TYR A 136 -23.91 14.87 -14.00
CA TYR A 136 -23.63 13.82 -13.05
C TYR A 136 -24.78 13.67 -12.05
N THR A 137 -25.22 12.44 -11.79
CA THR A 137 -26.14 12.17 -10.67
C THR A 137 -25.40 12.30 -9.34
N LYS A 138 -26.13 12.57 -8.25
CA LYS A 138 -25.57 12.55 -6.89
C LYS A 138 -24.82 11.24 -6.60
N ALA A 139 -25.35 10.10 -7.04
CA ALA A 139 -24.70 8.80 -6.90
C ALA A 139 -23.38 8.70 -7.69
N GLN A 140 -23.33 9.23 -8.93
CA GLN A 140 -22.11 9.23 -9.73
C GLN A 140 -21.04 10.13 -9.12
N MET A 141 -21.41 11.33 -8.63
CA MET A 141 -20.47 12.21 -7.91
C MET A 141 -19.93 11.54 -6.66
N LEU A 142 -20.80 10.91 -5.86
CA LEU A 142 -20.37 10.19 -4.66
C LEU A 142 -19.41 9.06 -5.01
N SER A 143 -19.67 8.30 -6.08
CA SER A 143 -18.76 7.25 -6.56
C SER A 143 -17.37 7.79 -6.92
N ILE A 144 -17.29 8.91 -7.64
CA ILE A 144 -16.02 9.57 -7.97
C ILE A 144 -15.30 10.02 -6.70
N ILE A 145 -15.99 10.66 -5.77
CA ILE A 145 -15.41 11.12 -4.51
C ILE A 145 -14.90 9.97 -3.66
N ALA A 146 -15.69 8.89 -3.57
CA ALA A 146 -15.35 7.70 -2.79
C ALA A 146 -14.22 6.86 -3.42
N SER A 147 -13.97 7.01 -4.73
CA SER A 147 -12.86 6.34 -5.41
C SER A 147 -11.47 6.81 -4.92
N LEU A 148 -11.38 8.01 -4.34
CA LEU A 148 -10.17 8.53 -3.71
C LEU A 148 -10.08 8.01 -2.27
N PHE A 149 -9.54 6.80 -2.10
CA PHE A 149 -9.24 6.22 -0.80
C PHE A 149 -7.86 6.69 -0.33
N ASP A 150 -7.82 7.43 0.77
CA ASP A 150 -6.61 8.07 1.30
C ASP A 150 -6.53 7.90 2.83
N PRO A 151 -6.11 6.72 3.31
CA PRO A 151 -6.04 6.43 4.74
C PRO A 151 -4.95 7.24 5.46
N LEU A 152 -3.96 7.76 4.73
CA LEU A 152 -2.85 8.57 5.28
C LEU A 152 -3.10 10.07 5.20
N SER A 153 -4.24 10.50 4.65
CA SER A 153 -4.62 11.91 4.51
C SER A 153 -3.69 12.74 3.60
N PHE A 154 -2.91 12.13 2.70
CA PHE A 154 -2.05 12.84 1.75
C PHE A 154 -2.82 13.69 0.74
N LEU A 155 -4.06 13.28 0.43
CA LEU A 155 -4.98 13.93 -0.49
C LEU A 155 -6.07 14.72 0.25
N ALA A 156 -5.93 14.95 1.55
CA ALA A 156 -6.90 15.69 2.37
C ALA A 156 -7.37 17.01 1.73
N PRO A 157 -6.50 17.86 1.14
CA PRO A 157 -6.94 19.08 0.47
C PRO A 157 -7.93 18.85 -0.68
N PHE A 158 -7.87 17.70 -1.36
CA PHE A 158 -8.77 17.31 -2.45
C PHE A 158 -10.02 16.63 -1.91
N THR A 159 -9.86 15.67 -1.00
CA THR A 159 -10.99 14.88 -0.47
C THR A 159 -11.92 15.71 0.42
N ILE A 160 -11.39 16.69 1.16
CA ILE A 160 -12.22 17.63 1.94
C ILE A 160 -13.03 18.54 1.02
N LYS A 161 -12.38 19.16 0.02
CA LYS A 161 -13.07 20.04 -0.93
C LYS A 161 -14.17 19.31 -1.70
N SER A 162 -13.92 18.08 -2.10
CA SER A 162 -14.90 17.27 -2.81
C SER A 162 -16.08 16.87 -1.93
N ARG A 163 -15.85 16.55 -0.64
CA ARG A 163 -16.93 16.32 0.34
C ARG A 163 -17.74 17.58 0.62
N ILE A 164 -17.11 18.75 0.75
CA ILE A 164 -17.81 20.05 0.90
C ILE A 164 -18.68 20.32 -0.33
N LEU A 165 -18.15 20.10 -1.54
CA LEU A 165 -18.92 20.24 -2.77
C LEU A 165 -20.14 19.30 -2.77
N PHE A 166 -19.94 18.04 -2.41
CA PHE A 166 -21.04 17.07 -2.33
C PHE A 166 -22.11 17.47 -1.31
N GLN A 167 -21.70 17.96 -0.13
CA GLN A 167 -22.63 18.50 0.88
C GLN A 167 -23.45 19.67 0.34
N LYS A 168 -22.83 20.61 -0.40
CA LYS A 168 -23.54 21.71 -1.03
C LYS A 168 -24.55 21.22 -2.06
N ILE A 169 -24.15 20.30 -2.94
CA ILE A 169 -25.05 19.69 -3.95
C ILE A 169 -26.22 18.99 -3.27
N TRP A 170 -25.99 18.34 -2.13
CA TRP A 170 -27.03 17.69 -1.37
C TRP A 170 -28.03 18.67 -0.76
N SER A 171 -27.60 19.90 -0.45
CA SER A 171 -28.50 20.94 0.09
C SER A 171 -29.46 21.57 -0.93
N PHE A 172 -29.28 21.31 -2.23
CA PHE A 172 -30.16 21.79 -3.30
C PHE A 172 -31.34 20.84 -3.59
N ASP A 173 -31.83 20.14 -2.56
CA ASP A 173 -33.11 19.42 -2.62
C ASP A 173 -34.29 20.37 -2.38
#